data_AF-A0A965J2V4-F1
#
_entry.id   AF-A0A965J2V4-F1
#
_cell.length_a   1.000
_cell.length_b   1.000
_cell.length_c   1.000
_cell.angle_alpha   90.00
_cell.angle_beta   90.00
_cell.angle_gamma   90.00
#
_symmetry.space_group_name_H-M   'P 1'
#
loop_
_entity.id
_entity.type
_entity.pdbx_description
1 polymer ?
#
loop_
_entity_poly.entity_id
_entity_poly.type
_entity_poly.pdbx_seq_one_letter_code
_entity_poly.pdbx_strand_id
1 'polypeptide(L)'
;MGLIEIKEFAGADLSFNDLFYKVNRLSNTPIQKSSGNIVMINTGSLSSDSFRFKLAAVILKVGDYKPKAIGVDHDFSNDTSITGTHELSDALSILSNKVVLGRNSRMKKGDVMEFDSSIYGVVDFPDEEGQITVRRYSESVNSFANQMRVVGSSSRSDRSAKSDLNKEVDEKSDFVINYIYHHDGNGLYDFKDNFFEDAMDVSDGLLLIEGKDLLESNKLDSSIVRNLLRNNYVIIGHMGPYNFFDKVHDNEDKFRVPCDTNLINRDRVMYGAVIHANALANLLMPDLRYANIEDGLIFKIFKELLLLMFVYYLLFLNLGKMGTVTILAISSLGMIYLTLLMMKKGIYVEIGGSLLQLLVLEEAFESIEPLLHKFYNRISLKKGLSIFSILVFLSVTSAKGQSIQLAVKKGSLIHNDNTYKQGANLNVSFSSVLRVMPNSVV
;
A
#
# COMPACT_ATOMS: atom_id res chain seq x y z
N MET A 1 -6.44 -3.92 -28.91
CA MET A 1 -6.31 -3.68 -27.47
C MET A 1 -7.54 -4.23 -26.79
N GLY A 2 -7.38 -5.31 -26.05
CA GLY A 2 -8.50 -6.05 -25.46
C GLY A 2 -8.98 -5.42 -24.17
N LEU A 3 -10.27 -5.55 -23.84
CA LEU A 3 -10.86 -5.20 -22.54
C LEU A 3 -10.10 -5.82 -21.34
N ILE A 4 -9.39 -6.93 -21.57
CA ILE A 4 -8.54 -7.62 -20.58
C ILE A 4 -7.26 -6.81 -20.28
N GLU A 5 -6.65 -6.15 -21.27
CA GLU A 5 -5.47 -5.29 -21.06
C GLU A 5 -5.86 -4.00 -20.31
N ILE A 6 -7.02 -3.42 -20.62
CA ILE A 6 -7.57 -2.28 -19.85
C ILE A 6 -7.86 -2.71 -18.41
N LYS A 7 -8.31 -3.95 -18.17
CA LYS A 7 -8.60 -4.52 -16.85
C LYS A 7 -7.34 -4.73 -16.01
N GLU A 8 -6.27 -5.28 -16.59
CA GLU A 8 -4.99 -5.44 -15.89
C GLU A 8 -4.37 -4.07 -15.58
N PHE A 9 -4.48 -3.11 -16.50
CA PHE A 9 -3.95 -1.77 -16.31
C PHE A 9 -4.77 -0.92 -15.31
N ALA A 10 -6.10 -0.95 -15.39
CA ALA A 10 -6.97 -0.15 -14.51
C ALA A 10 -7.20 -0.81 -13.13
N GLY A 11 -7.19 -2.14 -13.05
CA GLY A 11 -7.41 -2.88 -11.81
C GLY A 11 -6.20 -2.86 -10.86
N ALA A 12 -4.98 -2.79 -11.40
CA ALA A 12 -3.77 -2.63 -10.61
C ALA A 12 -3.53 -1.17 -10.18
N ASP A 13 -4.03 -0.20 -10.96
CA ASP A 13 -3.70 1.21 -10.77
C ASP A 13 -4.78 1.99 -10.00
N LEU A 14 -6.08 1.71 -10.12
CA LEU A 14 -7.12 2.56 -9.52
C LEU A 14 -7.76 1.98 -8.25
N SER A 15 -7.59 2.68 -7.13
CA SER A 15 -8.26 2.41 -5.86
C SER A 15 -9.02 3.65 -5.35
N PHE A 16 -10.10 3.47 -4.60
CA PHE A 16 -10.94 4.58 -4.14
C PHE A 16 -10.24 5.54 -3.19
N ASN A 17 -9.17 5.12 -2.52
CA ASN A 17 -8.32 6.06 -1.76
C ASN A 17 -7.61 7.08 -2.65
N ASP A 18 -7.25 6.71 -3.87
CA ASP A 18 -6.63 7.64 -4.81
C ASP A 18 -7.64 8.75 -5.20
N LEU A 19 -8.93 8.40 -5.30
CA LEU A 19 -10.00 9.38 -5.52
C LEU A 19 -10.21 10.28 -4.29
N PHE A 20 -10.07 9.74 -3.07
CA PHE A 20 -10.20 10.49 -1.83
C PHE A 20 -9.21 11.66 -1.75
N TYR A 21 -7.91 11.40 -1.99
CA TYR A 21 -6.89 12.46 -1.94
C TYR A 21 -7.16 13.56 -2.98
N LYS A 22 -7.66 13.19 -4.16
CA LYS A 22 -8.03 14.17 -5.21
C LYS A 22 -9.20 15.05 -4.81
N VAL A 23 -10.28 14.46 -4.28
CA VAL A 23 -11.46 15.22 -3.86
C VAL A 23 -11.13 16.11 -2.66
N ASN A 24 -10.36 15.59 -1.70
CA ASN A 24 -10.04 16.35 -0.50
C ASN A 24 -9.15 17.57 -0.81
N ARG A 25 -8.22 17.44 -1.77
CA ARG A 25 -7.40 18.57 -2.26
C ARG A 25 -8.24 19.73 -2.83
N LEU A 26 -9.36 19.43 -3.50
CA LEU A 26 -10.25 20.45 -4.06
C LEU A 26 -11.10 21.16 -2.99
N SER A 27 -11.24 20.54 -1.82
CA SER A 27 -12.17 20.99 -0.78
C SER A 27 -11.60 21.99 0.23
N ASN A 28 -10.30 22.29 0.18
CA ASN A 28 -9.57 23.10 1.17
C ASN A 28 -9.85 22.70 2.63
N THR A 29 -10.26 21.44 2.87
CA THR A 29 -10.49 20.93 4.21
C THR A 29 -9.13 20.91 4.92
N PRO A 30 -8.98 21.48 6.13
CA PRO A 30 -7.69 21.60 6.80
C PRO A 30 -7.00 20.24 6.83
N ILE A 31 -5.80 20.23 6.26
CA ILE A 31 -4.91 19.08 6.18
C ILE A 31 -4.65 18.64 7.62
N GLN A 32 -4.58 17.32 7.86
CA GLN A 32 -4.25 16.82 9.19
C GLN A 32 -2.95 17.47 9.65
N LYS A 33 -2.99 18.11 10.83
CA LYS A 33 -1.87 18.86 11.37
C LYS A 33 -0.60 18.03 11.29
N SER A 34 0.46 18.65 10.77
CA SER A 34 1.77 18.05 10.66
C SER A 34 2.17 17.39 11.98
N SER A 35 2.95 16.31 11.87
CA SER A 35 3.38 15.54 13.03
C SER A 35 4.12 16.37 14.08
N GLY A 36 4.57 17.60 13.76
CA GLY A 36 5.37 18.52 14.58
C GLY A 36 6.68 17.93 15.13
N ASN A 37 6.85 16.62 14.98
CA ASN A 37 7.80 15.76 15.65
C ASN A 37 8.70 15.05 14.64
N ILE A 38 8.50 15.22 13.34
CA ILE A 38 9.34 14.64 12.28
C ILE A 38 9.88 15.78 11.43
N VAL A 39 11.19 15.84 11.30
CA VAL A 39 11.92 16.81 10.46
C VAL A 39 12.67 16.06 9.37
N MET A 40 12.56 16.55 8.15
CA MET A 40 13.24 16.03 6.97
C MET A 40 14.51 16.83 6.71
N ILE A 41 15.60 16.16 6.39
CA ILE A 41 16.84 16.77 5.92
C ILE A 41 17.14 16.27 4.52
N ASN A 42 17.16 17.18 3.55
CA ASN A 42 17.49 16.87 2.17
C ASN A 42 19.01 16.76 1.99
N THR A 43 19.48 15.64 1.44
CA THR A 43 20.90 15.46 1.07
C THR A 43 21.20 15.83 -0.39
N GLY A 44 20.20 16.16 -1.20
CA GLY A 44 20.39 16.48 -2.62
C GLY A 44 21.20 17.77 -2.89
N SER A 45 21.37 18.64 -1.89
CA SER A 45 22.29 19.79 -1.95
C SER A 45 23.74 19.45 -1.57
N LEU A 46 24.01 18.23 -1.09
CA LEU A 46 25.37 17.78 -0.79
C LEU A 46 26.12 17.44 -2.08
N SER A 47 27.43 17.69 -2.08
CA SER A 47 28.28 17.41 -3.25
C SER A 47 28.50 15.91 -3.39
N SER A 48 28.33 15.38 -4.61
CA SER A 48 28.61 13.98 -4.98
C SER A 48 30.01 13.53 -4.57
N ASP A 49 31.02 14.35 -4.85
CA ASP A 49 32.44 14.01 -4.71
C ASP A 49 32.89 13.87 -3.25
N SER A 50 32.08 14.40 -2.33
CA SER A 50 32.34 14.41 -0.89
C SER A 50 31.10 14.00 -0.09
N PHE A 51 30.21 13.22 -0.71
CA PHE A 51 28.88 12.94 -0.15
C PHE A 51 28.96 12.30 1.24
N ARG A 52 29.71 11.21 1.40
CA ARG A 52 29.84 10.49 2.69
C ARG A 52 30.43 11.39 3.78
N PHE A 53 31.44 12.19 3.43
CA PHE A 53 32.07 13.14 4.35
C PHE A 53 31.08 14.22 4.83
N LYS A 54 30.32 14.81 3.90
CA LYS A 54 29.31 15.82 4.22
C LYS A 54 28.13 15.23 5.00
N LEU A 55 27.69 14.02 4.63
CA LEU A 55 26.64 13.31 5.34
C LEU A 55 27.06 13.00 6.79
N ALA A 56 28.30 12.56 7.01
CA ALA A 56 28.85 12.37 8.36
C ALA A 56 28.78 13.66 9.19
N ALA A 57 29.16 14.79 8.60
CA ALA A 57 29.08 16.10 9.26
C ALA A 57 27.63 16.50 9.58
N VAL A 58 26.68 16.23 8.68
CA VAL A 58 25.24 16.46 8.92
C VAL A 58 24.75 15.59 10.07
N ILE A 59 25.07 14.29 10.07
CA ILE A 59 24.67 13.35 11.13
C ILE A 59 25.17 13.81 12.49
N LEU A 60 26.45 14.18 12.60
CA LEU A 60 27.04 14.70 13.83
C LEU A 60 26.37 16.01 14.28
N LYS A 61 26.17 16.95 13.35
CA LYS A 61 25.53 18.23 13.63
C LYS A 61 24.09 18.07 14.13
N VAL A 62 23.35 17.14 13.54
CA VAL A 62 22.00 16.77 13.99
C VAL A 62 22.07 16.13 15.38
N GLY A 63 23.04 15.24 15.60
CA GLY A 63 23.29 14.60 16.89
C GLY A 63 23.50 15.60 18.04
N ASP A 64 24.19 16.71 17.79
CA ASP A 64 24.42 17.78 18.78
C ASP A 64 23.12 18.38 19.33
N TYR A 65 22.06 18.38 18.52
CA TYR A 65 20.74 18.90 18.93
C TYR A 65 19.90 17.89 19.71
N LYS A 66 20.38 16.66 19.90
CA LYS A 66 19.74 15.59 20.68
C LYS A 66 18.32 15.26 20.17
N PRO A 67 18.19 14.78 18.93
CA PRO A 67 16.91 14.25 18.43
C PRO A 67 16.49 12.98 19.19
N LYS A 68 15.22 12.61 19.04
CA LYS A 68 14.70 11.32 19.52
C LYS A 68 15.40 10.17 18.80
N ALA A 69 15.39 10.20 17.47
CA ALA A 69 16.07 9.25 16.58
C ALA A 69 16.48 9.95 15.28
N ILE A 70 17.48 9.40 14.61
CA ILE A 70 17.96 9.83 13.29
C ILE A 70 17.79 8.65 12.34
N GLY A 71 16.98 8.81 11.30
CA GLY A 71 16.88 7.86 10.20
C GLY A 71 17.76 8.34 9.05
N VAL A 72 18.56 7.45 8.46
CA VAL A 72 19.34 7.73 7.26
C VAL A 72 18.84 6.82 6.16
N ASP A 73 18.08 7.39 5.23
CA ASP A 73 17.49 6.69 4.08
C ASP A 73 18.47 6.69 2.90
N HIS A 74 19.57 5.97 3.07
CA HIS A 74 20.62 5.81 2.07
C HIS A 74 21.27 4.44 2.23
N ASP A 75 21.47 3.76 1.10
CA ASP A 75 22.36 2.60 1.01
C ASP A 75 23.78 3.06 0.64
N PHE A 76 24.79 2.34 1.13
CA PHE A 76 26.20 2.66 0.87
C PHE A 76 26.88 1.49 0.18
N SER A 77 27.57 1.75 -0.94
CA SER A 77 28.40 0.72 -1.59
C SER A 77 29.52 0.24 -0.65
N ASN A 78 29.91 -1.03 -0.80
CA ASN A 78 31.02 -1.64 -0.05
C ASN A 78 32.42 -1.09 -0.38
N ASP A 79 32.53 -0.12 -1.29
CA ASP A 79 33.78 0.51 -1.63
C ASP A 79 34.23 1.45 -0.49
N THR A 80 35.32 1.07 0.18
CA THR A 80 35.93 1.84 1.28
C THR A 80 36.86 2.94 0.78
N SER A 81 37.21 2.96 -0.52
CA SER A 81 38.05 4.00 -1.12
C SER A 81 37.31 5.32 -1.36
N ILE A 82 35.98 5.31 -1.28
CA ILE A 82 35.15 6.51 -1.42
C ILE A 82 35.48 7.48 -0.28
N THR A 83 35.83 8.72 -0.64
CA THR A 83 36.14 9.80 0.31
C THR A 83 35.02 10.00 1.33
N GLY A 84 35.38 10.06 2.62
CA GLY A 84 34.41 10.25 3.71
C GLY A 84 33.88 8.97 4.35
N THR A 85 34.32 7.78 3.89
CA THR A 85 33.83 6.50 4.43
C THR A 85 34.22 6.30 5.90
N HIS A 86 35.46 6.66 6.27
CA HIS A 86 35.90 6.56 7.67
C HIS A 86 35.14 7.54 8.56
N GLU A 87 35.00 8.79 8.12
CA GLU A 87 34.27 9.83 8.85
C GLU A 87 32.79 9.47 9.04
N LEU A 88 32.17 8.86 8.02
CA LEU A 88 30.80 8.35 8.13
C LEU A 88 30.71 7.20 9.14
N SER A 89 31.62 6.23 9.07
CA SER A 89 31.67 5.12 10.04
C SER A 89 31.84 5.62 11.48
N ASP A 90 32.72 6.60 11.69
CA ASP A 90 32.95 7.21 13.00
C ASP A 90 31.70 7.95 13.50
N ALA A 91 31.06 8.75 12.64
CA ALA A 91 29.83 9.46 12.98
C ALA A 91 28.69 8.50 13.38
N LEU A 92 28.53 7.40 12.64
CA LEU A 92 27.54 6.37 12.94
C LEU A 92 27.85 5.62 14.23
N SER A 93 29.13 5.33 14.49
CA SER A 93 29.58 4.69 15.74
C SER A 93 29.30 5.56 16.97
N ILE A 94 29.62 6.86 16.89
CA ILE A 94 29.37 7.86 17.95
C ILE A 94 27.89 7.93 18.31
N LEU A 95 26.99 7.80 17.32
CA LEU A 95 25.54 7.90 17.48
C LEU A 95 24.82 6.55 17.31
N SER A 96 25.51 5.44 17.56
CA SER A 96 25.03 4.07 17.27
C SER A 96 23.69 3.71 17.94
N ASN A 97 23.36 4.31 19.08
CA ASN A 97 22.09 4.11 19.79
C ASN A 97 20.96 5.04 19.35
N LYS A 98 21.21 5.91 18.35
CA LYS A 98 20.31 6.96 17.89
C LYS A 98 20.04 6.90 16.39
N VAL A 99 20.97 6.33 15.62
CA VAL A 99 20.86 6.24 14.17
C VAL A 99 20.26 4.91 13.74
N VAL A 100 19.29 4.98 12.83
CA VAL A 100 18.73 3.86 12.08
C VAL A 100 19.11 4.05 10.62
N LEU A 101 19.80 3.07 10.04
CA LEU A 101 20.17 3.05 8.64
C LEU A 101 19.10 2.31 7.83
N GLY A 102 18.70 2.89 6.71
CA GLY A 102 17.90 2.21 5.70
C GLY A 102 18.66 1.02 5.13
N ARG A 103 17.93 -0.06 4.83
CA ARG A 103 18.49 -1.23 4.14
C ARG A 103 17.44 -1.79 3.20
N ASN A 104 17.80 -1.91 1.93
CA ASN A 104 17.01 -2.68 0.99
C ASN A 104 17.15 -4.19 1.28
N SER A 105 16.04 -4.88 1.53
CA SER A 105 16.00 -6.32 1.84
C SER A 105 16.35 -7.22 0.66
N ARG A 106 16.29 -6.71 -0.57
CA ARG A 106 16.66 -7.44 -1.80
C ARG A 106 18.16 -7.47 -2.05
N MET A 107 18.92 -6.55 -1.46
CA MET A 107 20.36 -6.49 -1.64
C MET A 107 21.04 -7.64 -0.88
N LYS A 108 21.97 -8.34 -1.53
CA LYS A 108 22.64 -9.49 -0.91
C LYS A 108 23.66 -9.00 0.11
N LYS A 109 23.96 -9.85 1.08
CA LYS A 109 25.06 -9.61 2.01
C LYS A 109 26.36 -9.50 1.22
N GLY A 110 27.05 -8.36 1.34
CA GLY A 110 28.24 -8.04 0.55
C GLY A 110 28.01 -7.09 -0.63
N ASP A 111 26.77 -6.68 -0.91
CA ASP A 111 26.48 -5.63 -1.91
C ASP A 111 26.51 -4.22 -1.27
N VAL A 112 26.16 -4.13 0.02
CA VAL A 112 26.06 -2.90 0.80
C VAL A 112 27.03 -2.92 1.99
N MET A 113 27.58 -1.76 2.34
CA MET A 113 28.42 -1.56 3.51
C MET A 113 27.63 -1.76 4.80
N GLU A 114 28.06 -2.73 5.59
CA GLU A 114 27.58 -2.96 6.94
C GLU A 114 28.50 -2.21 7.92
N PHE A 115 27.90 -1.39 8.78
CA PHE A 115 28.57 -0.63 9.82
C PHE A 115 28.34 -1.33 11.15
N ASP A 116 29.42 -1.66 11.85
CA ASP A 116 29.35 -2.33 13.14
C ASP A 116 28.52 -1.51 14.14
N SER A 117 27.73 -2.20 14.97
CA SER A 117 26.87 -1.59 16.00
C SER A 117 25.73 -0.69 15.48
N SER A 118 25.48 -0.66 14.16
CA SER A 118 24.39 0.13 13.59
C SER A 118 23.05 -0.60 13.67
N ILE A 119 21.97 0.16 13.84
CA ILE A 119 20.60 -0.34 13.77
C ILE A 119 20.12 -0.19 12.34
N TYR A 120 19.53 -1.25 11.78
CA TYR A 120 19.04 -1.26 10.41
C TYR A 120 17.53 -1.38 10.38
N GLY A 121 16.90 -0.74 9.41
CA GLY A 121 15.48 -0.88 9.12
C GLY A 121 15.22 -1.06 7.63
N VAL A 122 14.29 -1.94 7.31
CA VAL A 122 13.90 -2.27 5.93
C VAL A 122 13.13 -1.11 5.32
N VAL A 123 13.60 -0.63 4.17
CA VAL A 123 13.00 0.49 3.41
C VAL A 123 12.05 0.04 2.30
N ASP A 124 12.03 -1.25 1.97
CA ASP A 124 11.14 -1.75 0.91
C ASP A 124 9.67 -1.59 1.28
N PHE A 125 8.84 -1.37 0.25
CA PHE A 125 7.40 -1.32 0.41
C PHE A 125 6.77 -2.71 0.21
N PRO A 126 5.69 -3.04 0.93
CA PRO A 126 4.93 -4.27 0.67
C PRO A 126 4.44 -4.35 -0.77
N ASP A 127 4.52 -5.53 -1.38
CA ASP A 127 3.99 -5.84 -2.72
C ASP A 127 4.48 -4.93 -3.87
N GLU A 128 5.73 -4.47 -3.88
CA GLU A 128 6.26 -3.65 -5.00
C GLU A 128 6.14 -4.30 -6.39
N GLU A 129 6.07 -5.63 -6.49
CA GLU A 129 5.83 -6.33 -7.78
C GLU A 129 4.36 -6.26 -8.24
N GLY A 130 3.41 -5.92 -7.35
CA GLY A 130 1.97 -5.85 -7.65
C GLY A 130 1.34 -4.46 -7.43
N GLN A 131 1.95 -3.60 -6.61
CA GLN A 131 1.48 -2.25 -6.32
C GLN A 131 2.21 -1.24 -7.18
N ILE A 132 1.55 -0.78 -8.24
CA ILE A 132 2.03 0.33 -9.05
C ILE A 132 2.13 1.62 -8.23
N THR A 133 1.31 1.75 -7.17
CA THR A 133 1.18 2.92 -6.30
C THR A 133 1.36 2.49 -4.84
N VAL A 134 2.25 3.14 -4.10
CA VAL A 134 2.57 2.79 -2.70
C VAL A 134 1.44 3.21 -1.78
N ARG A 135 0.65 2.25 -1.29
CA ARG A 135 -0.50 2.52 -0.40
C ARG A 135 -0.28 2.02 1.01
N ARG A 136 0.53 0.98 1.15
CA ARG A 136 0.72 0.23 2.37
C ARG A 136 2.16 0.33 2.84
N TYR A 137 2.35 0.21 4.16
CA TYR A 137 3.66 0.13 4.79
C TYR A 137 3.68 -1.03 5.77
N SER A 138 4.84 -1.67 5.92
CA SER A 138 4.98 -2.79 6.83
C SER A 138 5.04 -2.34 8.28
N GLU A 139 4.22 -2.94 9.13
CA GLU A 139 4.32 -2.75 10.59
C GLU A 139 5.44 -3.56 11.21
N SER A 140 6.07 -4.45 10.44
CA SER A 140 7.13 -5.35 10.91
C SER A 140 8.09 -4.64 11.86
N VAL A 141 8.54 -5.37 12.88
CA VAL A 141 9.57 -4.90 13.81
C VAL A 141 10.84 -4.44 13.09
N ASN A 142 11.09 -4.96 11.88
CA ASN A 142 12.26 -4.63 11.09
C ASN A 142 12.04 -3.46 10.12
N SER A 143 10.83 -2.90 9.97
CA SER A 143 10.62 -1.79 9.05
C SER A 143 11.32 -0.51 9.53
N PHE A 144 11.80 0.31 8.59
CA PHE A 144 12.57 1.51 8.88
C PHE A 144 11.83 2.47 9.82
N ALA A 145 10.57 2.78 9.53
CA ALA A 145 9.77 3.64 10.39
C ALA A 145 9.57 3.05 11.81
N ASN A 146 9.38 1.74 11.94
CA ASN A 146 9.19 1.12 13.25
C ASN A 146 10.49 1.08 14.07
N GLN A 147 11.62 0.79 13.44
CA GLN A 147 12.94 0.87 14.07
C GLN A 147 13.22 2.28 14.59
N MET A 148 12.91 3.31 13.80
CA MET A 148 12.99 4.69 14.26
C MET A 148 12.11 4.95 15.48
N ARG A 149 10.86 4.49 15.47
CA ARG A 149 9.94 4.60 16.62
C ARG A 149 10.53 3.96 17.88
N VAL A 150 11.08 2.75 17.76
CA VAL A 150 11.69 1.99 18.87
C VAL A 150 12.92 2.72 19.42
N VAL A 151 13.82 3.18 18.55
CA VAL A 151 15.02 3.95 18.94
C VAL A 151 14.63 5.26 19.64
N GLY A 152 13.66 6.00 19.09
CA GLY A 152 13.19 7.25 19.66
C GLY A 152 12.50 7.08 21.02
N SER A 153 11.80 5.96 21.22
CA SER A 153 11.12 5.64 22.49
C SER A 153 12.09 5.14 23.56
N SER A 154 13.16 4.43 23.16
CA SER A 154 14.17 3.86 24.05
C SER A 154 15.01 4.90 24.80
N SER A 155 14.87 6.19 24.46
CA SER A 155 15.50 7.30 25.23
C SER A 155 14.77 7.65 26.52
N ARG A 156 13.55 7.12 26.74
CA ARG A 156 12.92 7.11 28.06
C ARG A 156 13.37 5.85 28.81
N SER A 157 13.75 6.01 30.06
CA SER A 157 14.34 5.00 30.95
C SER A 157 13.45 3.78 31.29
N ASP A 158 12.40 3.51 30.53
CA ASP A 158 11.47 2.40 30.78
C ASP A 158 11.81 1.20 29.91
N ARG A 159 12.61 0.29 30.47
CA ARG A 159 12.89 -1.03 29.90
C ARG A 159 11.62 -1.88 29.70
N SER A 160 10.51 -1.56 30.39
CA SER A 160 9.20 -2.21 30.20
C SER A 160 8.56 -1.86 28.84
N ALA A 161 8.64 -0.59 28.41
CA ALA A 161 8.04 -0.13 27.16
C ALA A 161 8.62 -0.82 25.91
N LYS A 162 9.90 -1.22 25.96
CA LYS A 162 10.58 -1.93 24.87
C LYS A 162 10.11 -3.39 24.71
N SER A 163 9.66 -4.03 25.80
CA SER A 163 9.05 -5.37 25.78
C SER A 163 7.66 -5.32 25.17
N ASP A 164 6.88 -4.30 25.50
CA ASP A 164 5.47 -4.22 25.11
C ASP A 164 5.33 -3.76 23.64
N LEU A 165 6.19 -2.83 23.18
CA LEU A 165 6.25 -2.41 21.78
C LEU A 165 6.60 -3.53 20.79
N ASN A 166 7.34 -4.55 21.22
CA ASN A 166 7.75 -5.69 20.39
C ASN A 166 6.80 -6.89 20.51
N LYS A 167 5.88 -6.92 21.48
CA LYS A 167 4.93 -8.03 21.68
C LYS A 167 3.62 -7.87 20.88
N GLU A 168 3.30 -6.66 20.42
CA GLU A 168 2.04 -6.38 19.70
C GLU A 168 2.17 -6.35 18.18
N VAL A 169 3.38 -6.44 17.63
CA VAL A 169 3.60 -6.37 16.19
C VAL A 169 3.63 -7.78 15.61
N ASP A 170 2.56 -8.16 14.91
CA ASP A 170 2.52 -9.38 14.12
C ASP A 170 3.53 -9.23 12.97
N GLU A 171 4.42 -10.21 12.74
CA GLU A 171 5.55 -10.09 11.80
C GLU A 171 5.14 -9.84 10.34
N LYS A 172 3.83 -9.90 10.05
CA LYS A 172 3.23 -9.75 8.72
C LYS A 172 2.08 -8.74 8.65
N SER A 173 1.85 -7.90 9.66
CA SER A 173 0.81 -6.87 9.54
C SER A 173 1.31 -5.67 8.72
N ASP A 174 0.49 -5.23 7.77
CA ASP A 174 0.70 -4.00 7.00
C ASP A 174 -0.40 -3.00 7.34
N PHE A 175 -0.14 -1.71 7.12
CA PHE A 175 -1.13 -0.67 7.29
C PHE A 175 -1.20 0.26 6.10
N VAL A 176 -2.39 0.84 5.88
CA VAL A 176 -2.59 1.84 4.83
C VAL A 176 -2.06 3.18 5.32
N ILE A 177 -1.18 3.78 4.53
CA ILE A 177 -0.56 5.06 4.84
C ILE A 177 -1.61 6.17 4.62
N ASN A 178 -1.87 6.95 5.67
CA ASN A 178 -2.50 8.24 5.53
C ASN A 178 -1.43 9.29 5.22
N TYR A 179 -1.43 9.79 3.99
CA TYR A 179 -0.41 10.71 3.49
C TYR A 179 -0.72 12.14 3.94
N ILE A 180 0.24 12.75 4.62
CA ILE A 180 0.35 14.19 4.79
C ILE A 180 0.85 14.74 3.45
N TYR A 181 -0.01 15.46 2.74
CA TYR A 181 0.31 16.05 1.45
C TYR A 181 0.00 17.54 1.46
N HIS A 182 0.91 18.33 0.91
CA HIS A 182 0.72 19.77 0.70
C HIS A 182 0.17 20.02 -0.71
N HIS A 183 -0.38 21.21 -0.97
CA HIS A 183 -1.00 21.57 -2.26
C HIS A 183 -0.09 21.39 -3.49
N ASP A 184 1.23 21.27 -3.30
CA ASP A 184 2.24 21.07 -4.35
C ASP A 184 2.52 19.58 -4.66
N GLY A 185 1.83 18.65 -3.98
CA GLY A 185 1.82 17.21 -4.32
C GLY A 185 2.97 16.38 -3.79
N ASN A 186 4.03 16.99 -3.23
CA ASN A 186 5.21 16.31 -2.69
C ASN A 186 5.22 16.19 -1.15
N GLY A 187 4.25 16.80 -0.44
CA GLY A 187 4.12 16.67 1.02
C GLY A 187 5.19 17.40 1.84
N LEU A 188 6.06 18.16 1.16
CA LEU A 188 7.17 18.88 1.76
C LEU A 188 6.82 20.36 1.90
N TYR A 189 7.15 20.93 3.06
CA TYR A 189 7.09 22.37 3.28
C TYR A 189 8.51 22.93 3.31
N ASP A 190 8.79 23.86 2.41
CA ASP A 190 10.11 24.45 2.17
C ASP A 190 10.11 25.92 2.61
N PHE A 191 11.17 26.33 3.32
CA PHE A 191 11.34 27.68 3.83
C PHE A 191 11.83 28.61 2.74
N LYS A 192 10.93 29.09 1.89
CA LYS A 192 11.35 29.84 0.71
C LYS A 192 11.92 31.22 1.01
N ASP A 193 11.43 31.93 2.03
CA ASP A 193 11.86 33.33 2.23
C ASP A 193 11.94 33.80 3.70
N ASN A 194 11.11 33.30 4.63
CA ASN A 194 11.08 33.75 6.03
C ASN A 194 11.03 32.58 7.04
N PHE A 195 12.19 31.94 7.22
CA PHE A 195 12.37 30.80 8.16
C PHE A 195 11.74 31.01 9.55
N PHE A 196 11.67 32.24 10.06
CA PHE A 196 11.18 32.57 11.40
C PHE A 196 9.65 32.63 11.53
N GLU A 197 8.95 33.24 10.58
CA GLU A 197 7.47 33.32 10.60
C GLU A 197 6.86 32.01 10.14
N ASP A 198 7.46 31.40 9.12
CA ASP A 198 6.99 30.16 8.52
C ASP A 198 7.12 28.98 9.49
N ALA A 199 8.24 28.83 10.21
CA ALA A 199 8.47 27.70 11.12
C ALA A 199 7.48 27.61 12.29
N MET A 200 6.84 28.73 12.67
CA MET A 200 5.85 28.77 13.74
C MET A 200 4.42 28.51 13.24
N ASP A 201 4.16 28.64 11.94
CA ASP A 201 2.83 28.49 11.32
C ASP A 201 2.70 27.21 10.45
N VAL A 202 3.72 26.33 10.41
CA VAL A 202 3.70 25.10 9.60
C VAL A 202 2.72 24.06 10.15
N SER A 203 1.42 24.24 9.87
CA SER A 203 0.40 23.23 10.17
C SER A 203 0.25 22.15 9.10
N ASP A 204 0.75 22.36 7.88
CA ASP A 204 0.20 21.66 6.70
C ASP A 204 1.17 20.73 5.95
N GLY A 205 2.39 20.47 6.45
CA GLY A 205 3.36 19.60 5.75
C GLY A 205 4.51 19.07 6.59
N LEU A 206 5.33 18.18 6.00
CA LEU A 206 6.59 17.72 6.60
C LEU A 206 7.65 18.80 6.45
N LEU A 207 8.25 19.19 7.58
CA LEU A 207 9.27 20.23 7.62
C LEU A 207 10.54 19.78 6.89
N LEU A 208 11.03 20.58 5.94
CA LEU A 208 12.26 20.29 5.20
C LEU A 208 13.39 21.26 5.57
N ILE A 209 14.59 20.73 5.76
CA ILE A 209 15.82 21.51 5.91
C ILE A 209 16.85 21.00 4.91
N GLU A 210 17.52 21.89 4.19
CA GLU A 210 18.62 21.51 3.32
C GLU A 210 19.88 21.13 4.12
N GLY A 211 20.45 19.96 3.82
CA GLY A 211 21.64 19.47 4.52
C GLY A 211 22.84 20.41 4.38
N LYS A 212 22.97 21.09 3.23
CA LYS A 212 23.99 22.13 3.03
C LYS A 212 23.80 23.32 3.99
N ASP A 213 22.58 23.78 4.21
CA ASP A 213 22.31 24.93 5.07
C ASP A 213 22.55 24.60 6.55
N LEU A 214 22.39 23.34 6.97
CA LEU A 214 22.79 22.88 8.32
C LEU A 214 24.30 22.97 8.58
N LEU A 215 25.11 22.81 7.53
CA LEU A 215 26.57 22.91 7.62
C LEU A 215 27.07 24.36 7.52
N GLU A 216 26.34 25.22 6.81
CA GLU A 216 26.66 26.64 6.65
C GLU A 216 26.14 27.46 7.85
N SER A 217 27.01 27.66 8.86
CA SER A 217 26.70 28.31 10.14
C SER A 217 26.08 29.71 10.09
N ASN A 218 26.05 30.36 8.93
CA ASN A 218 25.67 31.77 8.77
C ASN A 218 24.22 31.97 8.28
N LYS A 219 23.54 30.91 7.84
CA LYS A 219 22.19 31.02 7.24
C LYS A 219 21.05 30.71 8.18
N LEU A 220 21.26 29.80 9.13
CA LEU A 220 20.21 29.32 10.03
C LEU A 220 20.51 29.73 11.47
N ASP A 221 19.51 30.31 12.14
CA ASP A 221 19.60 30.59 13.57
C ASP A 221 19.71 29.28 14.35
N SER A 222 20.86 29.10 15.01
CA SER A 222 21.17 27.91 15.82
C SER A 222 20.13 27.62 16.91
N SER A 223 19.40 28.63 17.39
CA SER A 223 18.35 28.47 18.40
C SER A 223 17.08 27.84 17.82
N ILE A 224 16.70 28.24 16.60
CA ILE A 224 15.52 27.68 15.92
C ILE A 224 15.80 26.27 15.44
N VAL A 225 16.93 26.05 14.77
CA VAL A 225 17.32 24.70 14.33
C VAL A 225 17.39 23.76 15.52
N ARG A 226 17.91 24.23 16.66
CA ARG A 226 17.87 23.47 17.92
C ARG A 226 16.45 23.15 18.34
N ASN A 227 15.51 24.11 18.32
CA ASN A 227 14.13 23.86 18.70
C ASN A 227 13.42 22.89 17.74
N LEU A 228 13.73 22.95 16.45
CA LEU A 228 13.16 22.07 15.42
C LEU A 228 13.69 20.64 15.52
N LEU A 229 14.98 20.44 15.80
CA LEU A 229 15.59 19.11 15.81
C LEU A 229 15.55 18.43 17.19
N ARG A 230 15.57 19.22 18.27
CA ARG A 230 15.62 18.68 19.63
C ARG A 230 14.35 17.93 19.97
N ASN A 231 14.50 16.72 20.52
CA ASN A 231 13.39 15.83 20.88
C ASN A 231 12.42 15.50 19.72
N ASN A 232 12.83 15.73 18.48
CA ASN A 232 12.09 15.33 17.29
C ASN A 232 12.79 14.16 16.60
N TYR A 233 12.05 13.42 15.79
CA TYR A 233 12.56 12.43 14.85
C TYR A 233 13.11 13.16 13.64
N VAL A 234 14.26 12.72 13.14
CA VAL A 234 14.90 13.35 11.99
C VAL A 234 15.13 12.28 10.93
N ILE A 235 14.69 12.51 9.70
CA ILE A 235 14.95 11.62 8.57
C ILE A 235 15.84 12.37 7.57
N ILE A 236 17.00 11.81 7.29
CA ILE A 236 17.97 12.30 6.34
C ILE A 236 17.84 11.44 5.08
N GLY A 237 17.51 12.04 3.94
CA GLY A 237 17.32 11.30 2.69
C GLY A 237 17.51 12.18 1.46
N HIS A 238 17.60 11.55 0.29
CA HIS A 238 17.73 12.25 -0.98
C HIS A 238 16.37 12.75 -1.48
N MET A 239 16.22 14.06 -1.68
CA MET A 239 14.99 14.66 -2.24
C MET A 239 15.31 15.56 -3.44
N GLY A 240 16.38 15.22 -4.17
CA GLY A 240 16.87 15.96 -5.32
C GLY A 240 17.53 17.30 -4.97
N PRO A 241 18.23 17.92 -5.94
CA PRO A 241 18.95 19.17 -5.70
C PRO A 241 17.99 20.38 -5.61
N TYR A 242 18.22 21.22 -4.60
CA TYR A 242 17.39 22.41 -4.27
C TYR A 242 17.21 23.39 -5.45
N ASN A 243 18.28 23.60 -6.24
CA ASN A 243 18.35 24.67 -7.25
C ASN A 243 17.92 24.27 -8.68
N PHE A 244 17.48 23.03 -8.94
CA PHE A 244 17.10 22.64 -10.30
C PHE A 244 15.63 22.85 -10.60
N PHE A 245 15.38 23.53 -11.72
CA PHE A 245 14.08 23.73 -12.36
C PHE A 245 13.39 22.43 -12.82
N ASP A 246 14.09 21.30 -12.73
CA ASP A 246 13.63 19.97 -13.14
C ASP A 246 13.52 18.99 -11.96
N LYS A 247 13.01 19.47 -10.81
CA LYS A 247 12.46 18.56 -9.79
C LYS A 247 11.49 17.54 -10.39
N VAL A 248 10.89 17.79 -11.56
CA VAL A 248 10.01 16.86 -12.28
C VAL A 248 10.77 15.72 -12.99
N HIS A 249 12.03 15.91 -13.39
CA HIS A 249 12.80 14.90 -14.13
C HIS A 249 13.74 14.06 -13.28
N ASP A 250 14.04 14.54 -12.06
CA ASP A 250 14.68 13.70 -11.05
C ASP A 250 13.68 12.67 -10.53
N ASN A 251 13.76 11.47 -11.08
CA ASN A 251 12.95 10.32 -10.68
C ASN A 251 13.73 9.35 -9.79
N GLU A 252 14.95 9.72 -9.39
CA GLU A 252 15.77 8.94 -8.48
C GLU A 252 15.04 8.88 -7.13
N ASP A 253 14.75 7.67 -6.66
CA ASP A 253 14.01 7.41 -5.42
C ASP A 253 12.56 7.95 -5.35
N LYS A 254 11.93 8.26 -6.48
CA LYS A 254 10.51 8.62 -6.48
C LYS A 254 9.58 7.46 -6.76
N PHE A 255 8.45 7.49 -6.06
CA PHE A 255 7.39 6.50 -6.13
C PHE A 255 6.07 7.15 -6.53
N ARG A 256 5.20 6.33 -7.12
CA ARG A 256 3.80 6.69 -7.38
C ARG A 256 3.04 6.55 -6.07
N VAL A 257 2.27 7.56 -5.72
CA VAL A 257 1.50 7.62 -4.47
C VAL A 257 0.04 8.02 -4.73
N PRO A 258 -0.90 7.67 -3.84
CA PRO A 258 -2.33 7.95 -4.02
C PRO A 258 -2.68 9.44 -4.13
N CYS A 259 -1.83 10.33 -3.60
CA CYS A 259 -2.04 11.77 -3.62
C CYS A 259 -1.57 12.49 -4.89
N ASP A 260 -1.14 11.74 -5.93
CA ASP A 260 -0.83 12.27 -7.25
C ASP A 260 -2.04 12.99 -7.89
N THR A 261 -1.78 14.01 -8.72
CA THR A 261 -2.80 14.71 -9.52
C THR A 261 -3.45 13.78 -10.55
N ASN A 262 -2.64 12.88 -11.10
CA ASN A 262 -3.05 11.94 -12.14
C ASN A 262 -3.71 10.71 -11.49
N LEU A 263 -4.89 10.34 -12.00
CA LEU A 263 -5.59 9.12 -11.56
C LEU A 263 -5.22 7.90 -12.40
N ILE A 264 -4.85 8.12 -13.67
CA ILE A 264 -4.51 7.09 -14.65
C ILE A 264 -3.10 7.41 -15.14
N ASN A 265 -2.23 6.40 -15.21
CA ASN A 265 -0.84 6.56 -15.60
C ASN A 265 -0.10 7.56 -14.70
N ARG A 266 -0.03 7.23 -13.40
CA ARG A 266 0.55 8.10 -12.38
C ARG A 266 2.01 8.42 -12.60
N ASP A 267 2.39 9.61 -12.20
CA ASP A 267 3.76 10.04 -12.14
C ASP A 267 4.39 9.63 -10.81
N ARG A 268 5.71 9.51 -10.80
CA ARG A 268 6.48 9.29 -9.58
C ARG A 268 6.69 10.65 -8.93
N VAL A 269 5.87 11.00 -7.94
CA VAL A 269 5.79 12.36 -7.38
C VAL A 269 6.35 12.50 -5.97
N MET A 270 6.56 11.40 -5.24
CA MET A 270 6.98 11.44 -3.83
C MET A 270 8.24 10.62 -3.59
N TYR A 271 9.21 11.20 -2.90
CA TYR A 271 10.48 10.56 -2.53
C TYR A 271 10.28 9.47 -1.46
N GLY A 272 11.07 8.40 -1.50
CA GLY A 272 11.04 7.30 -0.53
C GLY A 272 11.10 7.79 0.91
N ALA A 273 12.05 8.69 1.20
CA ALA A 273 12.20 9.32 2.51
C ALA A 273 10.91 10.00 3.03
N VAL A 274 10.14 10.62 2.13
CA VAL A 274 8.87 11.27 2.49
C VAL A 274 7.79 10.24 2.80
N ILE A 275 7.78 9.11 2.08
CA ILE A 275 6.87 8.00 2.38
C ILE A 275 7.22 7.39 3.75
N HIS A 276 8.50 7.21 4.06
CA HIS A 276 8.95 6.75 5.37
C HIS A 276 8.57 7.71 6.50
N ALA A 277 8.65 9.02 6.27
CA ALA A 277 8.19 10.03 7.22
C ALA A 277 6.69 9.95 7.47
N ASN A 278 5.89 9.76 6.42
CA ASN A 278 4.44 9.53 6.54
C ASN A 278 4.15 8.25 7.32
N ALA A 279 4.83 7.15 7.02
CA ALA A 279 4.69 5.90 7.75
C ALA A 279 5.03 6.07 9.24
N LEU A 280 6.14 6.75 9.57
CA LEU A 280 6.51 7.06 10.94
C LEU A 280 5.45 7.92 11.63
N ALA A 281 4.89 8.93 10.95
CA ALA A 281 3.80 9.74 11.50
C ALA A 281 2.58 8.89 11.88
N ASN A 282 2.17 7.98 11.00
CA ASN A 282 1.05 7.05 11.24
C ASN A 282 1.33 6.12 12.43
N LEU A 283 2.58 5.69 12.64
CA LEU A 283 2.97 4.85 13.79
C LEU A 283 3.09 5.63 15.11
N LEU A 284 3.44 6.91 15.05
CA LEU A 284 3.58 7.77 16.24
C LEU A 284 2.24 8.33 16.71
N MET A 285 1.28 8.49 15.79
CA MET A 285 -0.04 9.06 16.06
C MET A 285 -1.11 8.11 15.52
N PRO A 286 -1.57 7.15 16.35
CA PRO A 286 -2.60 6.19 15.95
C PRO A 286 -3.88 6.85 15.41
N ASP A 287 -4.20 8.06 15.87
CA ASP A 287 -5.36 8.83 15.41
C ASP A 287 -5.25 9.29 13.93
N LEU A 288 -4.03 9.37 13.38
CA LEU A 288 -3.82 9.65 11.95
C LEU A 288 -3.98 8.39 11.09
N ARG A 289 -3.78 7.22 11.68
CA ARG A 289 -3.81 5.96 10.95
C ARG A 289 -5.25 5.64 10.53
N TYR A 290 -5.40 5.16 9.30
CA TYR A 290 -6.69 4.60 8.91
C TYR A 290 -6.99 3.35 9.72
N ALA A 291 -8.18 3.31 10.31
CA ALA A 291 -8.78 2.06 10.75
C ALA A 291 -9.08 1.24 9.50
N ASN A 292 -8.22 0.26 9.23
CA ASN A 292 -8.39 -0.60 8.08
C ASN A 292 -9.49 -1.61 8.40
N ILE A 293 -10.64 -1.49 7.75
CA ILE A 293 -11.61 -2.58 7.70
C ILE A 293 -11.11 -3.52 6.61
N GLU A 294 -10.04 -4.21 6.97
CA GLU A 294 -9.47 -5.22 6.12
C GLU A 294 -10.40 -6.44 6.09
N ASP A 295 -9.97 -7.43 5.32
CA ASP A 295 -10.56 -8.72 4.95
C ASP A 295 -11.06 -9.64 6.09
N GLY A 296 -11.45 -9.07 7.23
CA GLY A 296 -12.14 -9.71 8.32
C GLY A 296 -13.42 -10.39 7.85
N LEU A 297 -13.73 -11.52 8.49
CA LEU A 297 -14.84 -12.38 8.12
C LEU A 297 -16.16 -11.61 7.93
N ILE A 298 -16.45 -10.64 8.80
CA ILE A 298 -17.67 -9.84 8.76
C ILE A 298 -17.73 -8.98 7.49
N PHE A 299 -16.63 -8.32 7.13
CA PHE A 299 -16.58 -7.48 5.94
C PHE A 299 -16.64 -8.31 4.66
N LYS A 300 -16.01 -9.50 4.65
CA LYS A 300 -16.16 -10.48 3.57
C LYS A 300 -17.62 -10.90 3.39
N ILE A 301 -18.29 -11.30 4.47
CA ILE A 301 -19.72 -11.66 4.43
C ILE A 301 -20.56 -10.49 3.92
N PHE A 302 -20.30 -9.27 4.38
CA PHE A 302 -21.00 -8.08 3.90
C PHE A 302 -20.81 -7.86 2.40
N LYS A 303 -19.56 -7.98 1.90
CA LYS A 303 -19.23 -7.86 0.48
C LYS A 303 -19.92 -8.94 -0.37
N GLU A 304 -19.90 -10.19 0.09
CA GLU A 304 -20.59 -11.30 -0.58
C GLU A 304 -22.11 -11.13 -0.55
N LEU A 305 -22.67 -10.62 0.54
CA LEU A 305 -24.10 -10.34 0.64
C LEU A 305 -24.51 -9.20 -0.31
N LEU A 306 -23.68 -8.16 -0.42
CA LEU A 306 -23.90 -7.06 -1.37
C LEU A 306 -23.81 -7.57 -2.82
N LEU A 307 -22.84 -8.44 -3.13
CA LEU A 307 -22.74 -9.10 -4.43
C LEU A 307 -23.94 -10.00 -4.73
N LEU A 308 -24.40 -10.77 -3.74
CA LEU A 308 -25.55 -11.66 -3.89
C LEU A 308 -26.85 -10.86 -4.07
N MET A 309 -27.05 -9.78 -3.31
CA MET A 309 -28.16 -8.86 -3.51
C MET A 309 -28.11 -8.23 -4.90
N PHE A 310 -26.92 -7.90 -5.38
CA PHE A 310 -26.72 -7.37 -6.71
C PHE A 310 -27.04 -8.39 -7.83
N VAL A 311 -26.56 -9.64 -7.70
CA VAL A 311 -26.90 -10.73 -8.63
C VAL A 311 -28.39 -11.05 -8.59
N TYR A 312 -28.99 -11.07 -7.41
CA TYR A 312 -30.44 -11.24 -7.24
C TYR A 312 -31.20 -10.13 -7.96
N TYR A 313 -30.77 -8.87 -7.78
CA TYR A 313 -31.35 -7.74 -8.47
C TYR A 313 -31.27 -7.92 -10.00
N LEU A 314 -30.12 -8.30 -10.55
CA LEU A 314 -29.94 -8.54 -11.99
C LEU A 314 -30.84 -9.66 -12.54
N LEU A 315 -30.98 -10.77 -11.81
CA LEU A 315 -31.70 -11.95 -12.30
C LEU A 315 -33.22 -11.83 -12.19
N PHE A 316 -33.74 -11.10 -11.19
CA PHE A 316 -35.16 -11.14 -10.84
C PHE A 316 -35.90 -9.82 -11.08
N LEU A 317 -35.21 -8.67 -11.16
CA LEU A 317 -35.84 -7.39 -11.47
C LEU A 317 -35.80 -7.13 -12.97
N ASN A 318 -36.93 -7.36 -13.62
CA ASN A 318 -37.12 -7.21 -15.06
C ASN A 318 -37.35 -5.73 -15.45
N LEU A 319 -36.44 -4.84 -15.05
CA LEU A 319 -36.54 -3.38 -15.27
C LEU A 319 -36.14 -2.94 -16.68
N GLY A 320 -35.76 -3.88 -17.54
CA GLY A 320 -35.15 -3.62 -18.84
C GLY A 320 -33.73 -3.04 -18.70
N LYS A 321 -32.95 -3.14 -19.79
CA LYS A 321 -31.52 -2.77 -19.81
C LYS A 321 -31.24 -1.39 -19.23
N MET A 322 -32.01 -0.40 -19.66
CA MET A 322 -31.79 0.99 -19.23
C MET A 322 -32.03 1.17 -17.72
N GLY A 323 -33.02 0.48 -17.14
CA GLY A 323 -33.29 0.56 -15.70
C GLY A 323 -32.19 -0.10 -14.86
N THR A 324 -31.70 -1.25 -15.33
CA THR A 324 -30.58 -1.98 -14.70
C THR A 324 -29.30 -1.14 -14.69
N VAL A 325 -28.85 -0.66 -15.85
CA VAL A 325 -27.66 0.21 -15.97
C VAL A 325 -27.79 1.45 -15.09
N THR A 326 -28.97 2.09 -15.09
CA THR A 326 -29.20 3.31 -14.29
C THR A 326 -29.08 3.04 -12.79
N ILE A 327 -29.67 1.96 -12.30
CA ILE A 327 -29.60 1.61 -10.87
C ILE A 327 -28.20 1.17 -10.48
N LEU A 328 -27.48 0.48 -11.37
CA LEU A 328 -26.09 0.11 -11.16
C LEU A 328 -25.19 1.36 -11.09
N ALA A 329 -25.38 2.33 -11.99
CA ALA A 329 -24.67 3.60 -11.97
C ALA A 329 -24.95 4.38 -10.66
N ILE A 330 -26.22 4.50 -10.26
CA ILE A 330 -26.62 5.21 -9.04
C ILE A 330 -26.04 4.53 -7.79
N SER A 331 -26.15 3.20 -7.69
CA SER A 331 -25.62 2.44 -6.56
C SER A 331 -24.10 2.51 -6.50
N SER A 332 -23.41 2.47 -7.64
CA SER A 332 -21.95 2.63 -7.73
C SER A 332 -21.51 4.01 -7.25
N LEU A 333 -22.19 5.08 -7.68
CA LEU A 333 -21.94 6.44 -7.20
C LEU A 333 -22.20 6.56 -5.70
N GLY A 334 -23.27 5.94 -5.19
CA GLY A 334 -23.58 5.88 -3.75
C GLY A 334 -22.47 5.19 -2.95
N MET A 335 -21.94 4.06 -3.43
CA MET A 335 -20.84 3.34 -2.80
C MET A 335 -19.53 4.13 -2.82
N ILE A 336 -19.22 4.81 -3.93
CA ILE A 336 -18.07 5.72 -4.01
C ILE A 336 -18.22 6.81 -2.96
N TYR A 337 -19.37 7.50 -2.92
CA TYR A 337 -19.64 8.56 -1.95
C TYR A 337 -19.53 8.07 -0.51
N LEU A 338 -20.09 6.90 -0.19
CA LEU A 338 -19.99 6.29 1.13
C LEU A 338 -18.55 5.99 1.51
N THR A 339 -17.76 5.42 0.59
CA THR A 339 -16.34 5.10 0.84
C THR A 339 -15.54 6.37 1.13
N LEU A 340 -15.75 7.44 0.35
CA LEU A 340 -15.11 8.73 0.58
C LEU A 340 -15.50 9.33 1.93
N LEU A 341 -16.77 9.18 2.35
CA LEU A 341 -17.26 9.64 3.65
C LEU A 341 -16.65 8.84 4.81
N MET A 342 -16.46 7.53 4.64
CA MET A 342 -15.78 6.67 5.60
C MET A 342 -14.30 7.03 5.74
N MET A 343 -13.61 7.27 4.62
CA MET A 343 -12.21 7.72 4.64
C MET A 343 -12.05 9.08 5.31
N LYS A 344 -13.00 10.02 5.11
CA LYS A 344 -13.01 11.30 5.85
C LYS A 344 -13.13 11.11 7.36
N LYS A 345 -13.70 9.99 7.81
CA LYS A 345 -13.81 9.60 9.23
C LYS A 345 -12.64 8.72 9.71
N GLY A 346 -11.57 8.58 8.91
CA GLY A 346 -10.41 7.76 9.26
C GLY A 346 -10.63 6.26 9.08
N ILE A 347 -11.65 5.83 8.33
CA ILE A 347 -11.92 4.41 8.05
C ILE A 347 -11.55 4.12 6.60
N TYR A 348 -10.58 3.24 6.39
CA TYR A 348 -10.23 2.77 5.05
C TYR A 348 -11.00 1.49 4.73
N VAL A 349 -11.60 1.48 3.53
CA VAL A 349 -12.31 0.32 3.00
C VAL A 349 -11.67 -0.05 1.68
N GLU A 350 -11.10 -1.25 1.62
CA GLU A 350 -10.48 -1.78 0.41
C GLU A 350 -11.55 -2.24 -0.59
N ILE A 351 -12.16 -1.26 -1.27
CA ILE A 351 -13.01 -1.53 -2.42
C ILE A 351 -12.19 -1.22 -3.66
N GLY A 352 -11.49 -2.25 -4.16
CA GLY A 352 -10.81 -2.16 -5.44
C GLY A 352 -11.79 -2.00 -6.60
N GLY A 353 -11.27 -2.08 -7.84
CA GLY A 353 -12.06 -2.01 -9.09
C GLY A 353 -13.20 -3.02 -9.22
N SER A 354 -13.48 -3.87 -8.22
CA SER A 354 -14.63 -4.77 -8.12
C SER A 354 -16.00 -4.13 -8.43
N LEU A 355 -16.22 -2.85 -8.16
CA LEU A 355 -17.45 -2.15 -8.57
C LEU A 355 -17.48 -1.87 -10.09
N LEU A 356 -16.33 -1.49 -10.66
CA LEU A 356 -16.14 -1.42 -12.12
C LEU A 356 -16.23 -2.80 -12.77
N GLN A 357 -15.82 -3.87 -12.07
CA GLN A 357 -16.00 -5.24 -12.53
C GLN A 357 -17.49 -5.61 -12.63
N LEU A 358 -18.39 -5.03 -11.84
CA LEU A 358 -19.83 -5.24 -11.98
C LEU A 358 -20.39 -4.60 -13.26
N LEU A 359 -19.92 -3.40 -13.63
CA LEU A 359 -20.23 -2.77 -14.92
C LEU A 359 -19.74 -3.62 -16.10
N VAL A 360 -18.52 -4.16 -16.01
CA VAL A 360 -17.95 -5.01 -17.08
C VAL A 360 -18.63 -6.39 -17.13
N LEU A 361 -19.01 -6.96 -15.98
CA LEU A 361 -19.73 -8.23 -15.91
C LEU A 361 -21.13 -8.12 -16.52
N GLU A 362 -21.82 -6.99 -16.37
CA GLU A 362 -23.09 -6.73 -17.05
C GLU A 362 -22.91 -6.80 -18.58
N GLU A 363 -21.95 -6.06 -19.13
CA GLU A 363 -21.65 -6.03 -20.58
C GLU A 363 -21.19 -7.41 -21.10
N ALA A 364 -20.40 -8.14 -20.30
CA ALA A 364 -19.96 -9.49 -20.63
C ALA A 364 -21.12 -10.50 -20.60
N PHE A 365 -22.05 -10.37 -19.65
CA PHE A 365 -23.22 -11.22 -19.57
C PHE A 365 -24.12 -11.02 -20.79
N GLU A 366 -24.30 -9.79 -21.25
CA GLU A 366 -25.04 -9.48 -22.48
C GLU A 366 -24.39 -10.08 -23.73
N SER A 367 -23.05 -10.11 -23.79
CA SER A 367 -22.32 -10.77 -24.88
C SER A 367 -22.47 -12.30 -24.86
N ILE A 368 -22.66 -12.89 -23.67
CA ILE A 368 -22.78 -14.34 -23.47
C ILE A 368 -24.25 -14.80 -23.54
N GLU A 369 -25.21 -13.94 -23.20
CA GLU A 369 -26.66 -14.22 -23.18
C GLU A 369 -27.18 -14.85 -24.49
N PRO A 370 -26.90 -14.33 -25.70
CA PRO A 370 -27.38 -14.95 -26.93
C PRO A 370 -26.73 -16.31 -27.20
N LEU A 371 -25.48 -16.52 -26.76
CA LEU A 371 -24.81 -17.83 -26.83
C LEU A 371 -25.42 -18.82 -25.83
N LEU A 372 -25.71 -18.37 -24.61
CA LEU A 372 -26.42 -19.12 -23.59
C LEU A 372 -27.81 -19.50 -24.08
N HIS A 373 -28.59 -18.58 -24.65
CA HIS A 373 -29.89 -18.87 -25.23
C HIS A 373 -29.81 -19.88 -26.38
N LYS A 374 -28.77 -19.81 -27.23
CA LYS A 374 -28.51 -20.82 -28.27
C LYS A 374 -28.19 -22.19 -27.67
N PHE A 375 -27.41 -22.23 -26.60
CA PHE A 375 -27.05 -23.46 -25.88
C PHE A 375 -28.24 -24.05 -25.12
N TYR A 376 -29.02 -23.20 -24.44
CA TYR A 376 -30.19 -23.57 -23.68
C TYR A 376 -31.33 -24.03 -24.58
N ASN A 377 -31.55 -23.38 -25.73
CA ASN A 377 -32.51 -23.87 -26.72
C ASN A 377 -32.08 -25.21 -27.34
N ARG A 378 -30.77 -25.50 -27.39
CA ARG A 378 -30.26 -26.83 -27.76
C ARG A 378 -30.40 -27.87 -26.64
N ILE A 379 -30.34 -27.47 -25.38
CA ILE A 379 -30.41 -28.36 -24.20
C ILE A 379 -31.84 -28.50 -23.64
N SER A 380 -32.76 -27.59 -23.97
CA SER A 380 -34.18 -27.59 -23.58
C SER A 380 -35.01 -28.72 -24.21
N LEU A 381 -34.36 -29.72 -24.81
CA LEU A 381 -34.91 -31.04 -25.09
C LEU A 381 -34.47 -32.03 -23.99
N LYS A 382 -35.03 -31.82 -22.79
CA LYS A 382 -35.56 -32.83 -21.85
C LYS A 382 -35.43 -32.34 -20.39
N LYS A 383 -36.60 -32.02 -19.83
CA LYS A 383 -36.95 -31.88 -18.41
C LYS A 383 -35.79 -31.89 -17.40
N GLY A 384 -35.58 -30.70 -16.82
CA GLY A 384 -35.53 -30.51 -15.37
C GLY A 384 -34.29 -31.01 -14.64
N LEU A 385 -33.24 -30.19 -14.62
CA LEU A 385 -32.51 -29.84 -13.40
C LEU A 385 -31.60 -28.64 -13.73
N SER A 386 -31.74 -27.56 -12.95
CA SER A 386 -30.92 -26.35 -13.06
C SER A 386 -29.46 -26.69 -12.73
N ILE A 387 -28.65 -26.92 -13.76
CA ILE A 387 -27.19 -27.14 -13.67
C ILE A 387 -26.47 -25.85 -13.20
N PHE A 388 -27.12 -24.69 -13.32
CA PHE A 388 -26.48 -23.40 -13.06
C PHE A 388 -26.25 -23.11 -11.56
N SER A 389 -27.03 -23.72 -10.67
CA SER A 389 -26.87 -23.60 -9.21
C SER A 389 -25.60 -24.30 -8.70
N ILE A 390 -25.06 -25.25 -9.46
CA ILE A 390 -23.89 -26.05 -9.08
C ILE A 390 -22.59 -25.40 -9.59
N LEU A 391 -22.64 -24.66 -10.70
CA LEU A 391 -21.46 -24.06 -11.31
C LEU A 391 -20.94 -22.82 -10.58
N VAL A 392 -21.82 -22.05 -9.93
CA VAL A 392 -21.42 -20.91 -9.07
C VAL A 392 -20.84 -21.37 -7.73
N PHE A 393 -21.13 -22.60 -7.29
CA PHE A 393 -20.55 -23.18 -6.07
C PHE A 393 -19.19 -23.85 -6.29
N LEU A 394 -18.86 -24.26 -7.53
CA LEU A 394 -17.61 -24.96 -7.85
C LEU A 394 -16.43 -24.04 -8.19
N SER A 395 -16.67 -22.75 -8.46
CA SER A 395 -15.59 -21.77 -8.68
C SER A 395 -14.99 -21.22 -7.38
N VAL A 396 -15.57 -21.52 -6.22
CA VAL A 396 -15.08 -21.12 -4.90
C VAL A 396 -14.75 -22.36 -4.09
N THR A 397 -13.68 -23.06 -4.48
CA THR A 397 -12.73 -23.80 -3.61
C THR A 397 -11.97 -24.80 -4.47
N SER A 398 -10.76 -24.45 -4.87
CA SER A 398 -9.77 -25.43 -5.32
C SER A 398 -9.25 -26.19 -4.10
N ALA A 399 -10.06 -27.09 -3.54
CA ALA A 399 -9.63 -28.00 -2.49
C ALA A 399 -9.04 -29.27 -3.13
N LYS A 400 -7.73 -29.25 -3.43
CA LYS A 400 -7.00 -30.45 -3.86
C LYS A 400 -7.12 -31.53 -2.77
N GLY A 401 -7.61 -32.72 -3.14
CA GLY A 401 -7.56 -33.92 -2.30
C GLY A 401 -8.89 -34.40 -1.70
N GLN A 402 -10.01 -33.73 -1.96
CA GLN A 402 -11.33 -34.22 -1.51
C GLN A 402 -11.97 -35.17 -2.53
N SER A 403 -12.63 -36.23 -2.04
CA SER A 403 -13.41 -37.16 -2.85
C SER A 403 -14.89 -37.10 -2.49
N ILE A 404 -15.76 -37.32 -3.47
CA ILE A 404 -17.21 -37.35 -3.34
C ILE A 404 -17.67 -38.79 -3.57
N GLN A 405 -18.57 -39.28 -2.72
CA GLN A 405 -19.24 -40.55 -2.94
C GLN A 405 -20.46 -40.33 -3.85
N LEU A 406 -20.48 -40.99 -5.00
CA LEU A 406 -21.55 -40.94 -6.00
C LEU A 406 -22.27 -42.28 -6.05
N ALA A 407 -23.59 -42.26 -6.28
CA ALA A 407 -24.43 -43.46 -6.31
C ALA A 407 -25.32 -43.47 -7.56
N VAL A 408 -25.12 -44.42 -8.48
CA VAL A 408 -25.91 -44.49 -9.71
C VAL A 408 -27.31 -45.00 -9.39
N LYS A 409 -28.30 -44.11 -9.20
CA LYS A 409 -29.70 -44.47 -8.92
C LYS A 409 -30.45 -45.00 -10.15
N LYS A 410 -30.06 -44.60 -11.35
CA LYS A 410 -30.65 -45.07 -12.63
C LYS A 410 -29.62 -44.91 -13.75
N GLY A 411 -29.61 -45.81 -14.75
CA GLY A 411 -28.71 -45.70 -15.92
C GLY A 411 -27.27 -46.16 -15.65
N SER A 412 -26.29 -45.51 -16.27
CA SER A 412 -24.86 -45.81 -16.13
C SER A 412 -23.95 -44.58 -16.16
N LEU A 413 -22.78 -44.72 -15.53
CA LEU A 413 -21.75 -43.70 -15.42
C LEU A 413 -20.40 -44.30 -15.82
N ILE A 414 -19.59 -43.58 -16.57
CA ILE A 414 -18.21 -43.97 -16.89
C ILE A 414 -17.23 -43.11 -16.11
N HIS A 415 -16.31 -43.78 -15.42
CA HIS A 415 -15.20 -43.16 -14.70
C HIS A 415 -13.92 -43.98 -14.92
N ASN A 416 -12.85 -43.35 -15.40
CA ASN A 416 -11.58 -44.00 -15.76
C ASN A 416 -11.80 -45.26 -16.63
N ASP A 417 -12.56 -45.09 -17.71
CA ASP A 417 -12.95 -46.15 -18.66
C ASP A 417 -13.78 -47.32 -18.10
N ASN A 418 -14.10 -47.31 -16.80
CA ASN A 418 -14.97 -48.30 -16.18
C ASN A 418 -16.42 -47.83 -16.20
N THR A 419 -17.34 -48.73 -16.61
CA THR A 419 -18.78 -48.44 -16.64
C THR A 419 -19.48 -48.96 -15.39
N TYR A 420 -20.02 -48.05 -14.60
CA TYR A 420 -20.79 -48.30 -13.38
C TYR A 420 -22.28 -48.23 -13.70
N LYS A 421 -23.05 -49.28 -13.35
CA LYS A 421 -24.50 -49.36 -13.61
C LYS A 421 -25.31 -49.03 -12.36
N GLN A 422 -26.63 -48.94 -12.52
CA GLN A 422 -27.59 -48.74 -11.44
C GLN A 422 -27.27 -49.60 -10.20
N GLY A 423 -27.19 -48.96 -9.03
CA GLY A 423 -26.84 -49.56 -7.75
C GLY A 423 -25.36 -49.45 -7.38
N ALA A 424 -24.49 -48.98 -8.26
CA ALA A 424 -23.07 -48.80 -7.97
C ALA A 424 -22.82 -47.54 -7.12
N ASN A 425 -21.95 -47.67 -6.10
CA ASN A 425 -21.41 -46.57 -5.33
C ASN A 425 -19.92 -46.41 -5.66
N LEU A 426 -19.46 -45.18 -5.92
CA LEU A 426 -18.07 -44.89 -6.23
C LEU A 426 -17.58 -43.63 -5.51
N ASN A 427 -16.35 -43.65 -5.01
CA ASN A 427 -15.68 -42.47 -4.49
C ASN A 427 -14.82 -41.86 -5.61
N VAL A 428 -15.07 -40.61 -5.94
CA VAL A 428 -14.42 -39.92 -7.05
C VAL A 428 -13.76 -38.65 -6.55
N SER A 429 -12.50 -38.43 -6.89
CA SER A 429 -11.86 -37.13 -6.60
C SER A 429 -12.61 -36.02 -7.34
N PHE A 430 -12.77 -34.85 -6.70
CA PHE A 430 -13.39 -33.66 -7.32
C PHE A 430 -12.77 -33.30 -8.69
N SER A 431 -11.51 -33.65 -8.91
CA SER A 431 -10.78 -33.38 -10.14
C SER A 431 -11.00 -34.39 -11.26
N SER A 432 -11.80 -35.43 -11.05
CA SER A 432 -11.88 -36.55 -12.00
C SER A 432 -12.94 -36.35 -13.07
N VAL A 433 -12.62 -36.75 -14.31
CA VAL A 433 -13.59 -36.71 -15.41
C VAL A 433 -14.62 -37.83 -15.25
N LEU A 434 -15.89 -37.44 -15.24
CA LEU A 434 -17.04 -38.35 -15.15
C LEU A 434 -17.90 -38.16 -16.41
N ARG A 435 -18.21 -39.27 -17.10
CA ARG A 435 -19.15 -39.26 -18.24
C ARG A 435 -20.44 -39.95 -17.83
N VAL A 436 -21.48 -39.16 -17.58
CA VAL A 436 -22.83 -39.66 -17.25
C VAL A 436 -23.57 -40.00 -18.54
N MET A 437 -24.10 -41.23 -18.65
CA MET A 437 -24.81 -41.64 -19.86
C MET A 437 -26.23 -41.08 -19.93
N PRO A 438 -26.82 -40.91 -21.12
CA PRO A 438 -28.19 -40.44 -21.29
C PRO A 438 -29.19 -41.25 -20.45
N ASN A 439 -30.15 -40.56 -19.82
CA ASN A 439 -31.17 -41.13 -18.92
C ASN A 439 -30.64 -41.69 -17.58
N SER A 440 -29.41 -41.34 -17.18
CA SER A 440 -28.85 -41.74 -15.88
C SER A 440 -29.15 -40.72 -14.78
N VAL A 441 -29.26 -41.21 -13.54
CA VAL A 441 -29.43 -40.42 -12.31
C VAL A 441 -28.31 -40.86 -11.36
N VAL A 442 -27.46 -39.92 -10.94
CA VAL A 442 -26.24 -40.12 -10.13
C VAL A 442 -26.33 -39.34 -8.84
#